data_AF-W3RDP4-F1
#
_entry.id   AF-W3RDP4-F1
#
_cell.length_a   1.000
_cell.length_b   1.000
_cell.length_c   1.000
_cell.angle_alpha   90.00
_cell.angle_beta   90.00
_cell.angle_gamma   90.00
#
_symmetry.space_group_name_H-M   'P 1'
#
loop_
_entity.id
_entity.type
_entity.pdbx_description
1 polymer ?
#
loop_
_entity_poly.entity_id
_entity_poly.type
_entity_poly.pdbx_seq_one_letter_code
_entity_poly.pdbx_strand_id
1 'polypeptide(L)' 'MLSAGLAMAANTPGTPAQRRACTPDVYRLCAGEIPSVPKITACLRRNRANLSAACRAVFEQ' A
#
# COMPACT_ATOMS: atom_id res chain seq x y z
N MET A 1 30.61 -20.82 11.55
CA MET A 1 30.54 -19.80 10.48
C MET A 1 29.19 -19.10 10.60
N LEU A 2 29.14 -17.88 11.14
CA LEU A 2 27.89 -17.12 11.28
C LEU A 2 27.68 -16.28 10.02
N SER A 3 26.81 -16.75 9.13
CA SER A 3 26.35 -15.96 7.98
C SER A 3 25.17 -15.10 8.41
N ALA A 4 25.43 -13.82 8.70
CA ALA A 4 24.38 -12.82 8.84
C ALA A 4 23.74 -12.56 7.47
N GLY A 5 22.52 -13.08 7.27
CA GLY A 5 21.74 -12.79 6.08
C GLY A 5 21.22 -11.35 6.12
N LEU A 6 21.67 -10.50 5.18
CA LEU A 6 21.07 -9.19 4.94
C LEU A 6 19.62 -9.39 4.47
N ALA A 7 18.65 -9.11 5.34
CA ALA A 7 17.26 -8.98 4.94
C ALA A 7 17.11 -7.68 4.13
N MET A 8 17.18 -7.80 2.81
CA MET A 8 16.84 -6.70 1.90
C MET A 8 15.35 -6.41 2.05
N ALA A 9 14.99 -5.32 2.73
CA ALA A 9 13.61 -4.84 2.78
C ALA A 9 13.19 -4.42 1.36
N ALA A 10 12.60 -5.36 0.62
CA ALA A 10 12.10 -5.10 -0.71
C ALA A 10 10.96 -4.07 -0.59
N ASN A 11 11.22 -2.84 -1.04
CA ASN A 11 10.21 -1.81 -1.25
C ASN A 11 9.36 -2.19 -2.49
N THR A 12 8.78 -3.38 -2.46
CA THR A 12 7.90 -3.87 -3.51
C THR A 12 6.59 -3.11 -3.40
N PRO A 13 6.18 -2.35 -4.43
CA PRO A 13 4.82 -1.83 -4.48
C PRO A 13 3.86 -3.02 -4.27
N GLY A 14 2.87 -2.84 -3.38
CA GLY A 14 2.06 -3.94 -2.83
C GLY A 14 1.59 -4.95 -3.88
N THR A 15 1.36 -6.20 -3.48
CA THR A 15 1.02 -7.31 -4.39
C THR A 15 -0.15 -6.96 -5.32
N PRO A 16 -0.31 -7.65 -6.47
CA PRO A 16 -1.46 -7.42 -7.35
C PRO A 16 -2.81 -7.53 -6.63
N ALA A 17 -2.90 -8.38 -5.59
CA ALA A 17 -4.07 -8.50 -4.75
C ALA A 17 -4.28 -7.24 -3.87
N GLN A 18 -3.22 -6.76 -3.22
CA GLN A 18 -3.25 -5.53 -2.41
C GLN A 18 -3.62 -4.30 -3.26
N ARG A 19 -3.05 -4.18 -4.47
CA ARG A 19 -3.40 -3.10 -5.41
C ARG A 19 -4.87 -3.16 -5.78
N ARG A 20 -5.40 -4.34 -6.13
CA ARG A 20 -6.82 -4.51 -6.45
C ARG A 20 -7.73 -4.16 -5.27
N ALA A 21 -7.39 -4.59 -4.07
CA ALA A 21 -8.13 -4.25 -2.86
C ALA A 21 -8.20 -2.74 -2.60
N CYS A 22 -7.09 -2.02 -2.86
CA CYS A 22 -7.01 -0.58 -2.64
C CYS A 22 -7.44 0.29 -3.83
N THR A 23 -7.52 -0.26 -5.05
CA THR A 23 -7.91 0.48 -6.27
C THR A 23 -9.17 1.34 -6.11
N PRO A 24 -10.31 0.83 -5.59
CA PRO A 24 -11.50 1.67 -5.42
C PRO A 24 -11.29 2.83 -4.43
N ASP A 25 -10.50 2.63 -3.37
CA ASP A 25 -10.17 3.67 -2.41
C ASP A 25 -9.19 4.70 -2.99
N VAL A 26 -8.27 4.27 -3.86
CA VAL A 26 -7.37 5.19 -4.58
C VAL A 26 -8.18 6.14 -5.44
N TYR A 27 -9.12 5.63 -6.25
CA TYR A 27 -9.95 6.50 -7.11
C TYR A 27 -10.89 7.41 -6.32
N ARG A 28 -11.38 6.96 -5.17
CA ARG A 28 -12.31 7.76 -4.34
C ARG A 28 -11.61 8.82 -3.49
N LEU A 29 -10.45 8.49 -2.91
CA LEU A 29 -9.78 9.31 -1.89
C LEU A 29 -8.48 9.95 -2.37
N CYS A 30 -7.79 9.31 -3.32
CA CYS A 30 -6.40 9.62 -3.69
C CYS A 30 -6.21 9.82 -5.20
N ALA A 31 -7.27 10.14 -5.95
CA ALA A 31 -7.21 10.24 -7.42
C ALA A 31 -6.17 11.26 -7.90
N GLY A 32 -5.97 12.36 -7.15
CA GLY A 32 -4.96 13.39 -7.44
C GLY A 32 -3.51 12.92 -7.30
N GLU A 33 -3.27 11.75 -6.72
CA GLU A 33 -1.92 11.18 -6.56
C GLU A 33 -1.54 10.23 -7.69
N ILE A 34 -2.47 9.86 -8.56
CA ILE A 34 -2.21 9.05 -9.76
C ILE A 34 -1.34 9.88 -10.73
N PRO A 35 -0.27 9.30 -11.31
CA PRO A 35 0.13 7.88 -11.31
C PRO A 35 1.19 7.51 -10.26
N SER A 36 1.46 8.36 -9.27
CA SER A 36 2.57 8.16 -8.33
C SER A 36 2.22 7.18 -7.21
N VAL A 37 2.69 5.93 -7.35
CA VAL A 37 2.55 4.87 -6.33
C VAL A 37 3.00 5.31 -4.91
N PRO A 38 4.17 5.97 -4.71
CA PRO A 38 4.56 6.39 -3.37
C PRO A 38 3.62 7.45 -2.78
N LYS A 39 3.10 8.37 -3.60
CA LYS A 39 2.11 9.36 -3.13
C LYS A 39 0.75 8.72 -2.83
N ILE A 40 0.30 7.80 -3.67
CA ILE A 40 -0.92 7.01 -3.44
C ILE A 40 -0.81 6.25 -2.11
N THR A 41 0.31 5.58 -1.87
CA THR A 41 0.54 4.83 -0.63
C THR A 41 0.51 5.76 0.59
N ALA A 42 1.13 6.94 0.50
CA ALA A 42 1.08 7.94 1.55
C ALA A 42 -0.35 8.47 1.78
N CYS A 43 -1.11 8.73 0.71
CA CYS A 43 -2.50 9.17 0.80
C CYS A 43 -3.41 8.11 1.45
N LEU A 44 -3.28 6.84 1.05
CA LEU A 44 -4.01 5.72 1.66
C LEU A 44 -3.67 5.58 3.15
N ARG A 45 -2.39 5.73 3.52
CA ARG A 45 -1.96 5.72 4.94
C ARG A 45 -2.60 6.84 5.75
N ARG A 46 -2.69 8.06 5.20
CA ARG A 46 -3.37 9.20 5.86
C ARG A 46 -4.87 8.98 5.98
N ASN A 47 -5.48 8.30 5.02
CA ASN A 47 -6.91 8.04 4.97
C ASN A 47 -7.32 6.68 5.54
N ARG A 48 -6.48 6.01 6.36
CA ARG A 48 -6.74 4.66 6.88
C ARG A 48 -8.13 4.46 7.49
N ALA A 49 -8.63 5.44 8.24
CA ALA A 49 -9.97 5.39 8.84
C ALA A 49 -11.11 5.37 7.81
N ASN A 50 -10.88 5.94 6.62
CA ASN A 50 -11.84 6.06 5.53
C ASN A 50 -11.68 4.96 4.48
N LEU A 51 -10.71 4.05 4.62
CA LEU A 51 -10.51 2.95 3.67
C LEU A 51 -11.60 1.89 3.80
N SER A 52 -11.91 1.24 2.68
CA SER A 52 -12.69 0.01 2.68
C SER A 52 -12.03 -1.05 3.58
N ALA A 53 -12.82 -2.01 4.07
CA ALA A 53 -12.30 -3.11 4.89
C ALA A 53 -11.18 -3.89 4.16
N ALA A 54 -11.35 -4.12 2.86
CA ALA A 54 -10.38 -4.83 2.04
C ALA A 54 -9.03 -4.09 1.93
N CYS A 55 -9.04 -2.78 1.66
CA CYS A 55 -7.80 -2.01 1.60
C CYS A 55 -7.19 -1.77 2.98
N ARG A 56 -8.00 -1.66 4.03
CA ARG A 56 -7.49 -1.50 5.40
C ARG A 56 -6.74 -2.74 5.88
N ALA A 57 -7.29 -3.92 5.61
CA ALA A 57 -6.61 -5.19 5.87
C ALA A 57 -5.22 -5.24 5.21
N VAL A 58 -5.01 -4.54 4.08
CA VAL A 58 -3.68 -4.46 3.46
C VAL A 58 -2.63 -3.89 4.41
N PHE A 59 -3.01 -2.90 5.22
CA PHE A 59 -2.12 -2.20 6.15
C PHE A 59 -2.04 -2.83 7.55
N GLU A 60 -2.82 -3.88 7.80
CA GLU A 60 -2.86 -4.65 9.05
C GLU A 60 -2.14 -6.01 8.91
N GLN A 61 -1.69 -6.36 7.69
CA GLN A 61 -0.85 -7.51 7.38
C GLN A 61 0.61 -7.29 7.77
#